data_AF-A0A7X6ZY39-F1
#
_entry.id   AF-A0A7X6ZY39-F1
#
_cell.length_a   1.000
_cell.length_b   1.000
_cell.length_c   1.000
_cell.angle_alpha   90.00
_cell.angle_beta   90.00
_cell.angle_gamma   90.00
#
_symmetry.space_group_name_H-M   'P 1'
#
loop_
_entity.id
_entity.type
_entity.pdbx_description
1 polymer ?
#
loop_
_entity_poly.entity_id
_entity_poly.type
_entity_poly.pdbx_seq_one_letter_code
_entity_poly.pdbx_strand_id
1 'polypeptide(L)'
;MAELKLTRDILETAVLGASVLGGGDADSFEAALELGELALRMGEPVLVDIDDVNQEGIVVTCSSVTCPRVDDPYLSARSYIRSMELLLENGVERPVGLISNECNEAGIVHGWFEGAVLGIPVVDAPCNGRAHPTSEMGSMGLHLVEGYVSVSAFCGGNPAHKRCIEGVFRGSVETASSMIRHAACAAGGILAVSRNPVKASYLRENGAPGAIKQAIRLGSAMRDAAPYGGEAIIEAAAGVLSGTVIYRGRIDGVDRFTAGGMTSGKAVSREWELTFWKDYMTLDEGERRAATFPDLITVFDEESGKVISSENIVPGMNVAILAVPRRNLLLGCGMRSPALFEPAEKIVGKDIVQYLDL
;
A
#
# COMPACT_ATOMS: atom_id res chain seq x y z
N MET A 1 -15.32 -4.25 22.87
CA MET A 1 -14.78 -4.24 21.51
C MET A 1 -15.78 -3.55 20.62
N ALA A 2 -15.43 -2.37 20.11
CA ALA A 2 -16.29 -1.65 19.18
C ALA A 2 -15.95 -2.15 17.76
N GLU A 3 -16.74 -3.08 17.26
CA GLU A 3 -16.54 -3.62 15.91
C GLU A 3 -17.22 -2.72 14.88
N LEU A 4 -16.48 -2.30 13.86
CA LEU A 4 -17.04 -1.63 12.69
C LEU A 4 -17.34 -2.70 11.62
N LYS A 5 -18.62 -2.96 11.36
CA LYS A 5 -19.03 -3.82 10.25
C LYS A 5 -18.60 -3.18 8.93
N LEU A 6 -17.82 -3.91 8.13
CA LEU A 6 -17.42 -3.45 6.81
C LEU A 6 -18.61 -3.63 5.85
N THR A 7 -18.98 -2.55 5.17
CA THR A 7 -20.11 -2.47 4.25
C THR A 7 -19.64 -2.04 2.87
N ARG A 8 -20.54 -2.05 1.88
CA ARG A 8 -20.24 -1.55 0.53
C ARG A 8 -19.84 -0.08 0.54
N ASP A 9 -20.55 0.76 1.31
CA ASP A 9 -20.23 2.19 1.42
C ASP A 9 -18.86 2.41 2.05
N ILE A 10 -18.49 1.58 3.04
CA ILE A 10 -17.15 1.62 3.65
C ILE A 10 -16.09 1.13 2.66
N LEU A 11 -16.36 0.10 1.88
CA LEU A 11 -15.46 -0.37 0.82
C LEU A 11 -15.16 0.74 -0.19
N GLU A 12 -16.20 1.36 -0.75
CA GLU A 12 -16.05 2.42 -1.76
C GLU A 12 -15.23 3.61 -1.22
N THR A 13 -15.50 4.03 0.02
CA THR A 13 -14.77 5.14 0.65
C THR A 13 -13.37 4.74 1.10
N ALA A 14 -13.14 3.51 1.55
CA ALA A 14 -11.82 3.01 1.88
C ALA A 14 -10.91 2.99 0.65
N VAL A 15 -11.38 2.43 -0.47
CA VAL A 15 -10.59 2.35 -1.72
C VAL A 15 -10.37 3.76 -2.30
N LEU A 16 -11.37 4.64 -2.29
CA LEU A 16 -11.22 6.03 -2.73
C LEU A 16 -10.18 6.80 -1.90
N GLY A 17 -10.25 6.73 -0.57
CA GLY A 17 -9.24 7.39 0.27
C GLY A 17 -7.86 6.75 0.15
N ALA A 18 -7.80 5.42 0.00
CA ALA A 18 -6.54 4.72 -0.18
C ALA A 18 -5.84 5.08 -1.50
N SER A 19 -6.58 5.43 -2.57
CA SER A 19 -5.97 5.95 -3.80
C SER A 19 -5.10 7.19 -3.57
N VAL A 20 -5.50 8.07 -2.64
CA VAL A 20 -4.71 9.25 -2.30
C VAL A 20 -3.49 8.86 -1.49
N LEU A 21 -3.67 7.99 -0.50
CA LEU A 21 -2.59 7.46 0.36
C LEU A 21 -1.61 6.57 -0.42
N GLY A 22 -2.00 6.10 -1.61
CA GLY A 22 -1.13 5.40 -2.56
C GLY A 22 0.03 6.24 -3.08
N GLY A 23 -0.04 7.58 -3.00
CA GLY A 23 1.12 8.45 -3.25
C GLY A 23 1.77 8.26 -4.63
N GLY A 24 0.99 7.87 -5.64
CA GLY A 24 1.47 7.59 -6.99
C GLY A 24 1.64 6.11 -7.33
N ASP A 25 1.56 5.21 -6.36
CA ASP A 25 1.38 3.79 -6.58
C ASP A 25 -0.01 3.53 -7.17
N ALA A 26 -0.10 2.69 -8.21
CA ALA A 26 -1.36 2.29 -8.80
C ALA A 26 -1.52 0.79 -8.69
N ASP A 27 -2.47 0.38 -7.85
CA ASP A 27 -3.13 -0.91 -8.01
C ASP A 27 -4.50 -0.72 -8.69
N SER A 28 -5.09 -1.81 -9.20
CA SER A 28 -6.40 -1.71 -9.86
C SER A 28 -7.50 -1.39 -8.85
N PHE A 29 -8.07 -0.19 -8.99
CA PHE A 29 -9.23 0.28 -8.23
C PHE A 29 -10.41 -0.69 -8.35
N GLU A 30 -10.69 -1.16 -9.57
CA GLU A 30 -11.75 -2.12 -9.85
C GLU A 30 -11.48 -3.47 -9.20
N ALA A 31 -10.25 -4.00 -9.29
CA ALA A 31 -9.91 -5.28 -8.66
C ALA A 31 -10.03 -5.22 -7.12
N ALA A 32 -9.70 -4.07 -6.52
CA ALA A 32 -9.89 -3.85 -5.09
C ALA A 32 -11.37 -3.89 -4.70
N LEU A 33 -12.24 -3.21 -5.46
CA LEU A 33 -13.69 -3.27 -5.26
C LEU A 33 -14.22 -4.69 -5.46
N GLU A 34 -13.78 -5.40 -6.50
CA GLU A 34 -14.23 -6.78 -6.76
C GLU A 34 -13.87 -7.73 -5.61
N LEU A 35 -12.64 -7.64 -5.08
CA LEU A 35 -12.20 -8.45 -3.94
C LEU A 35 -12.96 -8.09 -2.65
N GLY A 36 -13.15 -6.80 -2.38
CA GLY A 36 -13.92 -6.32 -1.24
C GLY A 36 -15.38 -6.75 -1.31
N GLU A 37 -16.04 -6.57 -2.46
CA GLU A 37 -17.42 -7.02 -2.68
C GLU A 37 -17.54 -8.54 -2.55
N LEU A 38 -16.53 -9.28 -3.01
CA LEU A 38 -16.48 -10.72 -2.80
C LEU A 38 -16.40 -11.07 -1.30
N ALA A 39 -15.60 -10.36 -0.51
CA ALA A 39 -15.55 -10.53 0.93
C ALA A 39 -16.93 -10.31 1.58
N LEU A 40 -17.63 -9.23 1.20
CA LEU A 40 -18.97 -8.90 1.69
C LEU A 40 -20.05 -9.93 1.29
N ARG A 41 -19.86 -10.65 0.17
CA ARG A 41 -20.75 -11.76 -0.24
C ARG A 41 -20.47 -13.05 0.52
N MET A 42 -19.20 -13.31 0.87
CA MET A 42 -18.79 -14.54 1.52
C MET A 42 -19.02 -14.54 3.04
N GLY A 43 -19.06 -13.36 3.66
CA GLY A 43 -19.27 -13.23 5.10
C GLY A 43 -19.49 -11.79 5.52
N GLU A 44 -19.36 -11.55 6.82
CA GLU A 44 -19.50 -10.21 7.42
C GLU A 44 -18.16 -9.77 8.01
N PRO A 45 -17.20 -9.33 7.19
CA PRO A 45 -15.91 -8.89 7.70
C PRO A 45 -16.09 -7.66 8.59
N VAL A 46 -15.33 -7.61 9.68
CA VAL A 46 -15.36 -6.51 10.65
C VAL A 46 -13.97 -5.92 10.79
N LEU A 47 -13.93 -4.61 11.03
CA LEU A 47 -12.74 -3.87 11.40
C LEU A 47 -12.74 -3.59 12.90
N VAL A 48 -11.65 -3.93 13.57
CA VAL A 48 -11.45 -3.70 15.01
C VAL A 48 -10.23 -2.81 15.25
N ASP A 49 -10.24 -2.07 16.36
CA ASP A 49 -9.06 -1.35 16.80
C ASP A 49 -8.01 -2.31 17.37
N ILE A 50 -6.73 -1.94 17.23
CA ILE A 50 -5.63 -2.73 17.81
C ILE A 50 -5.77 -2.91 19.33
N ASP A 51 -6.41 -1.97 20.01
CA ASP A 51 -6.69 -2.00 21.46
C ASP A 51 -7.71 -3.08 21.85
N ASP A 52 -8.56 -3.49 20.91
CA ASP A 52 -9.62 -4.47 21.12
C ASP A 52 -9.15 -5.92 20.88
N VAL A 53 -7.91 -6.12 20.43
CA VAL A 53 -7.35 -7.45 20.13
C VAL A 53 -6.51 -7.97 21.30
N ASN A 54 -6.46 -9.30 21.49
CA ASN A 54 -5.55 -9.91 22.46
C ASN A 54 -4.08 -9.58 22.10
N GLN A 55 -3.43 -8.79 22.95
CA GLN A 55 -2.07 -8.26 22.73
C GLN A 55 -0.99 -9.36 22.66
N GLU A 56 -1.24 -10.53 23.24
CA GLU A 56 -0.34 -11.70 23.16
C GLU A 56 -0.65 -12.61 21.96
N GLY A 57 -1.79 -12.39 21.29
CA GLY A 57 -2.18 -13.15 20.11
C GLY A 57 -1.39 -12.78 18.87
N ILE A 58 -1.35 -13.71 17.91
CA ILE A 58 -0.66 -13.53 16.63
C ILE A 58 -1.55 -12.76 15.65
N VAL A 59 -0.98 -11.76 14.98
CA VAL A 59 -1.56 -11.11 13.80
C VAL A 59 -0.73 -11.48 12.57
N VAL A 60 -1.38 -11.52 11.40
CA VAL A 60 -0.73 -11.86 10.12
C VAL A 60 -1.00 -10.77 9.10
N THR A 61 0.03 -10.42 8.34
CA THR A 61 -0.08 -9.48 7.21
C THR A 61 -0.57 -10.20 5.97
N CYS A 62 -1.71 -9.77 5.44
CA CYS A 62 -2.26 -10.13 4.14
C CYS A 62 -1.79 -9.14 3.09
N SER A 63 -1.39 -9.65 1.92
CA SER A 63 -0.87 -8.82 0.83
C SER A 63 -0.92 -9.57 -0.49
N SER A 64 -0.59 -8.89 -1.58
CA SER A 64 -0.15 -9.49 -2.83
C SER A 64 1.27 -9.05 -3.15
N VAL A 65 1.97 -9.83 -3.98
CA VAL A 65 3.29 -9.47 -4.50
C VAL A 65 3.23 -9.59 -6.01
N THR A 66 3.51 -8.47 -6.67
CA THR A 66 3.69 -8.38 -8.12
C THR A 66 5.16 -8.48 -8.48
N CYS A 67 5.42 -8.83 -9.73
CA CYS A 67 6.77 -8.81 -10.27
C CYS A 67 6.91 -7.80 -11.41
N PRO A 68 8.16 -7.48 -11.81
CA PRO A 68 8.43 -6.42 -12.80
C PRO A 68 7.92 -6.76 -14.20
N ARG A 69 7.82 -8.06 -14.51
CA ARG A 69 7.39 -8.57 -15.80
C ARG A 69 6.08 -9.32 -15.61
N VAL A 70 4.99 -8.59 -15.79
CA VAL A 70 3.64 -9.14 -15.79
C VAL A 70 3.35 -9.73 -17.18
N ASP A 71 2.95 -11.00 -17.24
CA ASP A 71 2.70 -11.73 -18.50
C ASP A 71 1.24 -12.19 -18.60
N ASP A 72 0.77 -12.92 -17.58
CA ASP A 72 -0.60 -13.43 -17.46
C ASP A 72 -0.98 -13.38 -15.97
N PRO A 73 -1.22 -12.17 -15.42
CA PRO A 73 -1.50 -12.02 -14.00
C PRO A 73 -2.83 -12.71 -13.70
N TYR A 74 -2.78 -13.75 -12.86
CA TYR A 74 -3.95 -14.49 -12.43
C TYR A 74 -3.89 -14.74 -10.94
N LEU A 75 -4.82 -14.15 -10.21
CA LEU A 75 -4.96 -14.36 -8.78
C LEU A 75 -6.41 -14.73 -8.44
N SER A 76 -6.61 -15.97 -8.00
CA SER A 76 -7.92 -16.45 -7.60
C SER A 76 -8.22 -16.08 -6.16
N ALA A 77 -9.50 -15.94 -5.82
CA ALA A 77 -9.94 -15.79 -4.43
C ALA A 77 -9.39 -16.92 -3.52
N ARG A 78 -9.35 -18.16 -4.04
CA ARG A 78 -8.80 -19.32 -3.32
C ARG A 78 -7.33 -19.14 -2.95
N SER A 79 -6.54 -18.42 -3.75
CA SER A 79 -5.12 -18.20 -3.52
C SER A 79 -4.86 -17.40 -2.23
N TYR A 80 -5.71 -16.41 -1.92
CA TYR A 80 -5.65 -15.66 -0.65
C TYR A 80 -5.81 -16.60 0.56
N ILE A 81 -6.88 -17.41 0.57
CA ILE A 81 -7.13 -18.38 1.65
C ILE A 81 -6.01 -19.41 1.73
N ARG A 82 -5.55 -19.92 0.58
CA ARG A 82 -4.51 -20.96 0.55
C ARG A 82 -3.19 -20.46 1.13
N SER A 83 -2.83 -19.20 0.90
CA SER A 83 -1.64 -18.60 1.53
C SER A 83 -1.75 -18.59 3.06
N MET A 84 -2.92 -18.32 3.63
CA MET A 84 -3.15 -18.37 5.07
C MET A 84 -3.11 -19.81 5.61
N GLU A 85 -3.77 -20.76 4.92
CA GLU A 85 -3.73 -22.19 5.28
C GLU A 85 -2.30 -22.72 5.34
N LEU A 86 -1.46 -22.36 4.37
CA LEU A 86 -0.06 -22.77 4.34
C LEU A 86 0.72 -22.26 5.55
N LEU A 87 0.45 -21.04 6.06
CA LEU A 87 1.05 -20.58 7.32
C LEU A 87 0.61 -21.46 8.50
N LEU A 88 -0.69 -21.75 8.61
CA LEU A 88 -1.25 -22.56 9.69
C LEU A 88 -0.70 -23.99 9.66
N GLU A 89 -0.64 -24.62 8.48
CA GLU A 89 -0.03 -25.93 8.24
C GLU A 89 1.46 -25.95 8.62
N ASN A 90 2.13 -24.79 8.55
CA ASN A 90 3.53 -24.62 8.89
C ASN A 90 3.76 -24.09 10.32
N GLY A 91 2.77 -24.27 11.22
CA GLY A 91 2.94 -24.04 12.65
C GLY A 91 2.78 -22.59 13.11
N VAL A 92 2.19 -21.73 12.28
CA VAL A 92 1.70 -20.42 12.74
C VAL A 92 0.38 -20.64 13.46
N GLU A 93 0.24 -20.08 14.66
CA GLU A 93 -1.01 -20.13 15.42
C GLU A 93 -2.14 -19.42 14.67
N ARG A 94 -3.40 -19.80 14.95
CA ARG A 94 -4.56 -19.13 14.37
C ARG A 94 -4.53 -17.64 14.74
N PRO A 95 -4.53 -16.71 13.76
CA PRO A 95 -4.43 -15.30 14.06
C PRO A 95 -5.64 -14.78 14.84
N VAL A 96 -5.39 -13.86 15.77
CA VAL A 96 -6.42 -13.06 16.43
C VAL A 96 -6.86 -11.86 15.59
N GLY A 97 -6.14 -11.56 14.51
CA GLY A 97 -6.46 -10.50 13.58
C GLY A 97 -5.62 -10.55 12.30
N LEU A 98 -6.15 -9.99 11.22
CA LEU A 98 -5.47 -9.82 9.93
C LEU A 98 -5.21 -8.35 9.67
N ILE A 99 -4.07 -8.01 9.05
CA ILE A 99 -3.72 -6.64 8.68
C ILE A 99 -3.32 -6.56 7.22
N SER A 100 -3.52 -5.40 6.59
CA SER A 100 -2.92 -5.12 5.30
C SER A 100 -1.47 -4.66 5.44
N ASN A 101 -0.69 -4.73 4.35
CA ASN A 101 0.69 -4.20 4.34
C ASN A 101 0.72 -2.67 4.27
N GLU A 102 -0.16 -2.05 3.48
CA GLU A 102 -0.12 -0.63 3.19
C GLU A 102 -1.52 -0.08 2.88
N CYS A 103 -1.64 1.26 2.83
CA CYS A 103 -2.84 1.93 2.33
C CYS A 103 -2.59 2.44 0.90
N ASN A 104 -3.01 1.63 -0.06
CA ASN A 104 -3.22 1.96 -1.47
C ASN A 104 -4.50 1.22 -1.94
N GLU A 105 -4.88 1.31 -3.21
CA GLU A 105 -6.15 0.77 -3.72
C GLU A 105 -6.34 -0.72 -3.39
N ALA A 106 -5.39 -1.60 -3.71
CA ALA A 106 -5.52 -3.03 -3.40
C ALA A 106 -5.17 -3.37 -1.95
N GLY A 107 -4.17 -2.71 -1.39
CA GLY A 107 -3.69 -2.85 -0.02
C GLY A 107 -4.80 -2.74 1.01
N ILE A 108 -5.68 -1.73 0.86
CA ILE A 108 -6.72 -1.43 1.86
C ILE A 108 -7.74 -2.56 2.06
N VAL A 109 -7.91 -3.43 1.05
CA VAL A 109 -8.86 -4.56 1.10
C VAL A 109 -8.17 -5.90 1.40
N HIS A 110 -6.85 -5.96 1.45
CA HIS A 110 -6.14 -7.19 1.84
C HIS A 110 -6.53 -7.60 3.27
N GLY A 111 -6.86 -8.89 3.47
CA GLY A 111 -7.35 -9.42 4.73
C GLY A 111 -8.87 -9.38 4.89
N TRP A 112 -9.61 -8.62 4.07
CA TRP A 112 -11.08 -8.59 4.14
C TRP A 112 -11.67 -9.92 3.70
N PHE A 113 -11.22 -10.44 2.56
CA PHE A 113 -11.72 -11.69 2.01
C PHE A 113 -11.33 -12.88 2.89
N GLU A 114 -10.07 -12.92 3.33
CA GLU A 114 -9.58 -13.92 4.28
C GLU A 114 -10.33 -13.85 5.60
N GLY A 115 -10.56 -12.64 6.12
CA GLY A 115 -11.29 -12.42 7.36
C GLY A 115 -12.75 -12.85 7.28
N ALA A 116 -13.43 -12.53 6.18
CA ALA A 116 -14.81 -12.95 5.93
C ALA A 116 -14.96 -14.48 5.85
N VAL A 117 -14.04 -15.16 5.17
CA VAL A 117 -14.08 -16.62 5.00
C VAL A 117 -13.66 -17.37 6.26
N LEU A 118 -12.63 -16.88 6.95
CA LEU A 118 -12.04 -17.58 8.10
C LEU A 118 -12.69 -17.17 9.43
N GLY A 119 -13.49 -16.10 9.47
CA GLY A 119 -14.03 -15.55 10.71
C GLY A 119 -12.94 -14.95 11.60
N ILE A 120 -12.03 -14.18 11.00
CA ILE A 120 -10.94 -13.46 11.69
C ILE A 120 -11.13 -11.97 11.40
N PRO A 121 -11.11 -11.09 12.42
CA PRO A 121 -11.31 -9.66 12.19
C PRO A 121 -10.12 -9.03 11.46
N VAL A 122 -10.39 -7.99 10.68
CA VAL A 122 -9.35 -7.09 10.17
C VAL A 122 -9.02 -6.09 11.27
N VAL A 123 -7.75 -5.85 11.53
CA VAL A 123 -7.29 -4.90 12.55
C VAL A 123 -6.90 -3.59 11.86
N ASP A 124 -7.40 -2.47 12.37
CA ASP A 124 -7.04 -1.13 11.89
C ASP A 124 -5.64 -0.72 12.35
N ALA A 125 -4.64 -1.42 11.83
CA ALA A 125 -3.22 -1.15 11.98
C ALA A 125 -2.48 -1.84 10.82
N PRO A 126 -2.54 -1.30 9.59
CA PRO A 126 -1.70 -1.80 8.51
C PRO A 126 -0.23 -1.66 8.86
N CYS A 127 0.66 -2.36 8.13
CA CYS A 127 2.10 -2.18 8.36
C CYS A 127 2.55 -0.74 8.10
N ASN A 128 1.88 -0.02 7.18
CA ASN A 128 2.10 1.40 6.92
C ASN A 128 0.78 2.09 6.48
N GLY A 129 0.55 3.34 6.86
CA GLY A 129 -0.67 4.07 6.48
C GLY A 129 -0.62 4.77 5.13
N ARG A 130 0.42 4.50 4.33
CA ARG A 130 0.55 4.89 2.91
C ARG A 130 1.31 3.81 2.14
N ALA A 131 1.27 3.89 0.82
CA ALA A 131 2.07 3.01 -0.04
C ALA A 131 3.59 3.19 0.15
N HIS A 132 4.32 2.16 -0.25
CA HIS A 132 5.77 2.15 -0.31
C HIS A 132 6.32 1.23 -1.43
N PRO A 133 7.55 1.47 -1.91
CA PRO A 133 8.15 0.63 -2.96
C PRO A 133 8.51 -0.79 -2.52
N THR A 134 9.09 -0.96 -1.33
CA THR A 134 9.73 -2.22 -0.94
C THR A 134 8.99 -2.96 0.17
N SER A 135 9.14 -4.28 0.23
CA SER A 135 8.48 -5.09 1.27
C SER A 135 9.03 -4.82 2.66
N GLU A 136 10.31 -4.44 2.74
CA GLU A 136 11.03 -4.09 3.96
C GLU A 136 10.44 -2.83 4.60
N MET A 137 10.05 -1.85 3.78
CA MET A 137 9.30 -0.66 4.22
C MET A 137 7.96 -1.04 4.84
N GLY A 138 7.28 -2.04 4.27
CA GLY A 138 6.02 -2.62 4.76
C GLY A 138 6.16 -3.77 5.76
N SER A 139 7.31 -3.87 6.43
CA SER A 139 7.61 -4.99 7.34
C SER A 139 7.58 -4.60 8.83
N MET A 140 7.08 -3.43 9.20
CA MET A 140 7.02 -2.99 10.60
C MET A 140 8.39 -3.11 11.30
N GLY A 141 9.48 -2.77 10.61
CA GLY A 141 10.83 -2.79 11.20
C GLY A 141 11.38 -4.19 11.50
N LEU A 142 10.71 -5.27 11.09
CA LEU A 142 11.10 -6.65 11.42
C LEU A 142 12.49 -7.04 10.91
N HIS A 143 12.99 -6.39 9.86
CA HIS A 143 14.36 -6.55 9.36
C HIS A 143 15.44 -6.06 10.36
N LEU A 144 15.06 -5.26 11.36
CA LEU A 144 15.94 -4.78 12.43
C LEU A 144 15.83 -5.59 13.73
N VAL A 145 14.82 -6.47 13.83
CA VAL A 145 14.62 -7.28 15.03
C VAL A 145 15.59 -8.45 15.01
N GLU A 146 16.55 -8.42 15.92
CA GLU A 146 17.56 -9.46 16.05
C GLU A 146 16.91 -10.84 16.24
N GLY A 147 17.31 -11.81 15.41
CA GLY A 147 16.80 -13.18 15.46
C GLY A 147 15.38 -13.37 14.91
N TYR A 148 14.72 -12.33 14.38
CA TYR A 148 13.44 -12.51 13.72
C TYR A 148 13.59 -13.33 12.43
N VAL A 149 12.78 -14.38 12.30
CA VAL A 149 12.69 -15.20 11.10
C VAL A 149 11.32 -14.97 10.47
N SER A 150 11.31 -14.30 9.33
CA SER A 150 10.12 -14.12 8.51
C SER A 150 9.57 -15.49 8.10
N VAL A 151 8.28 -15.71 8.31
CA VAL A 151 7.53 -16.83 7.74
C VAL A 151 6.52 -16.25 6.75
N SER A 152 6.67 -16.61 5.49
CA SER A 152 5.88 -16.03 4.40
C SER A 152 5.39 -17.13 3.48
N ALA A 153 4.07 -17.27 3.39
CA ALA A 153 3.40 -18.21 2.51
C ALA A 153 2.81 -17.48 1.31
N PHE A 154 2.80 -18.14 0.16
CA PHE A 154 2.28 -17.58 -1.08
C PHE A 154 1.51 -18.62 -1.89
N CYS A 155 0.57 -18.17 -2.71
CA CYS A 155 -0.17 -19.01 -3.65
C CYS A 155 -0.68 -18.16 -4.83
N GLY A 156 -0.71 -18.72 -6.03
CA GLY A 156 -1.29 -18.08 -7.22
C GLY A 156 -0.84 -18.72 -8.52
N GLY A 157 -1.12 -18.02 -9.62
CA GLY A 157 -0.81 -18.47 -10.98
C GLY A 157 -1.96 -19.18 -11.69
N ASN A 158 -1.98 -19.08 -13.02
CA ASN A 158 -3.09 -19.56 -13.85
C ASN A 158 -3.06 -21.10 -14.03
N PRO A 159 -4.09 -21.84 -13.55
CA PRO A 159 -4.16 -23.30 -13.72
C PRO A 159 -4.25 -23.71 -15.20
N ALA A 160 -4.92 -22.92 -16.03
CA ALA A 160 -5.07 -23.21 -17.46
C ALA A 160 -3.73 -23.22 -18.19
N HIS A 161 -2.75 -22.46 -17.69
CA HIS A 161 -1.41 -22.37 -18.23
C HIS A 161 -0.36 -23.17 -17.44
N LYS A 162 -0.79 -24.01 -16.48
CA LYS A 162 0.09 -24.80 -15.60
C LYS A 162 1.12 -23.95 -14.85
N ARG A 163 0.74 -22.74 -14.45
CA ARG A 163 1.58 -21.78 -13.72
C ARG A 163 1.28 -21.72 -12.22
N CYS A 164 0.38 -22.56 -11.72
CA CYS A 164 0.08 -22.61 -10.29
C CYS A 164 1.33 -22.93 -9.47
N ILE A 165 1.62 -22.06 -8.50
CA ILE A 165 2.68 -22.27 -7.52
C ILE A 165 2.17 -21.88 -6.14
N GLU A 166 2.58 -22.65 -5.15
CA GLU A 166 2.39 -22.33 -3.75
C GLU A 166 3.62 -22.73 -2.95
N GLY A 167 3.84 -22.10 -1.81
CA GLY A 167 5.00 -22.41 -0.97
C GLY A 167 5.08 -21.56 0.28
N VAL A 168 6.04 -21.93 1.14
CA VAL A 168 6.37 -21.20 2.36
C VAL A 168 7.87 -21.01 2.42
N PHE A 169 8.31 -19.77 2.64
CA PHE A 169 9.69 -19.43 2.90
C PHE A 169 9.90 -19.02 4.35
N ARG A 170 11.06 -19.40 4.88
CA ARG A 170 11.57 -19.01 6.20
C ARG A 170 12.95 -18.39 6.02
N GLY A 171 13.16 -17.17 6.51
CA GLY A 171 14.44 -16.48 6.36
C GLY A 171 14.37 -15.03 6.85
N SER A 172 15.34 -14.21 6.47
CA SER A 172 15.23 -12.76 6.67
C SER A 172 14.05 -12.21 5.85
N VAL A 173 13.50 -11.06 6.28
CA VAL A 173 12.41 -10.37 5.56
C VAL A 173 12.78 -10.15 4.09
N GLU A 174 13.98 -9.64 3.85
CA GLU A 174 14.50 -9.35 2.51
C GLU A 174 14.60 -10.61 1.63
N THR A 175 15.24 -11.66 2.15
CA THR A 175 15.42 -12.90 1.36
C THR A 175 14.09 -13.57 1.06
N ALA A 176 13.18 -13.68 2.04
CA ALA A 176 11.86 -14.26 1.82
C ALA A 176 11.05 -13.45 0.79
N SER A 177 11.03 -12.12 0.92
CA SER A 177 10.36 -11.20 -0.01
C SER A 177 10.90 -11.34 -1.44
N SER A 178 12.23 -11.36 -1.60
CA SER A 178 12.90 -11.51 -2.90
C SER A 178 12.53 -12.84 -3.57
N MET A 179 12.56 -13.94 -2.82
CA MET A 179 12.21 -15.26 -3.34
C MET A 179 10.73 -15.36 -3.76
N ILE A 180 9.80 -14.74 -3.02
CA ILE A 180 8.38 -14.68 -3.41
C ILE A 180 8.21 -13.87 -4.70
N ARG A 181 8.93 -12.75 -4.84
CA ARG A 181 8.90 -11.94 -6.08
C ARG A 181 9.39 -12.73 -7.29
N HIS A 182 10.44 -13.54 -7.12
CA HIS A 182 10.88 -14.48 -8.16
C HIS A 182 9.83 -15.55 -8.48
N ALA A 183 9.15 -16.09 -7.46
CA ALA A 183 8.04 -17.01 -7.66
C ALA A 183 6.87 -16.35 -8.42
N ALA A 184 6.58 -15.06 -8.17
CA ALA A 184 5.54 -14.32 -8.88
C ALA A 184 5.84 -14.18 -10.38
N CYS A 185 7.11 -13.97 -10.77
CA CYS A 185 7.54 -14.03 -12.17
C CYS A 185 7.21 -15.38 -12.81
N ALA A 186 7.48 -16.48 -12.10
CA ALA A 186 7.19 -17.82 -12.60
C ALA A 186 5.68 -18.11 -12.68
N ALA A 187 4.89 -17.50 -11.79
CA ALA A 187 3.44 -17.67 -11.72
C ALA A 187 2.65 -16.86 -12.77
N GLY A 188 3.30 -15.94 -13.48
CA GLY A 188 2.68 -15.09 -14.51
C GLY A 188 2.51 -13.62 -14.11
N GLY A 189 2.90 -13.23 -12.90
CA GLY A 189 3.04 -11.81 -12.54
C GLY A 189 2.64 -11.44 -11.12
N ILE A 190 1.80 -12.25 -10.45
CA ILE A 190 1.21 -11.91 -9.16
C ILE A 190 0.97 -13.15 -8.29
N LEU A 191 1.14 -13.00 -6.97
CA LEU A 191 0.83 -14.00 -5.95
C LEU A 191 0.12 -13.36 -4.75
N ALA A 192 -0.81 -14.08 -4.13
CA ALA A 192 -1.31 -13.74 -2.81
C ALA A 192 -0.30 -14.18 -1.76
N VAL A 193 -0.13 -13.40 -0.71
CA VAL A 193 0.90 -13.60 0.31
C VAL A 193 0.34 -13.33 1.71
N SER A 194 0.45 -14.33 2.58
CA SER A 194 0.26 -14.20 4.02
C SER A 194 1.63 -14.29 4.69
N ARG A 195 2.02 -13.30 5.48
CA ARG A 195 3.39 -13.18 5.97
C ARG A 195 3.51 -12.55 7.35
N ASN A 196 4.74 -12.62 7.87
CA ASN A 196 5.20 -11.88 9.02
C ASN A 196 4.29 -12.01 10.25
N PRO A 197 4.04 -13.23 10.74
CA PRO A 197 3.30 -13.39 12.00
C PRO A 197 4.05 -12.66 13.13
N VAL A 198 3.34 -11.81 13.87
CA VAL A 198 3.85 -11.05 15.01
C VAL A 198 2.82 -10.99 16.11
N LYS A 199 3.21 -10.63 17.33
CA LYS A 199 2.25 -10.34 18.41
C LYS A 199 1.49 -9.05 18.11
N ALA A 200 0.22 -8.98 18.50
CA ALA A 200 -0.56 -7.74 18.43
C ALA A 200 0.10 -6.58 19.21
N SER A 201 0.77 -6.86 20.33
CA SER A 201 1.58 -5.86 21.06
C SER A 201 2.72 -5.29 20.22
N TYR A 202 3.36 -6.09 19.37
CA TYR A 202 4.39 -5.60 18.45
C TYR A 202 3.76 -4.71 17.38
N LEU A 203 2.63 -5.16 16.80
CA LEU A 203 1.89 -4.41 15.80
C LEU A 203 1.45 -3.03 16.31
N ARG A 204 0.95 -2.95 17.55
CA ARG A 204 0.55 -1.70 18.21
C ARG A 204 1.63 -0.62 18.15
N GLU A 205 2.88 -1.00 18.40
CA GLU A 205 4.01 -0.08 18.48
C GLU A 205 4.69 0.18 17.13
N ASN A 206 4.57 -0.74 16.17
CA ASN A 206 5.38 -0.76 14.95
C ASN A 206 4.59 -0.60 13.64
N GLY A 207 3.28 -0.85 13.65
CA GLY A 207 2.39 -0.62 12.51
C GLY A 207 1.86 0.82 12.47
N ALA A 208 0.75 1.01 11.77
CA ALA A 208 0.07 2.30 11.62
C ALA A 208 -1.39 2.26 12.14
N PRO A 209 -1.63 2.16 13.47
CA PRO A 209 -2.97 2.13 14.03
C PRO A 209 -3.86 3.29 13.57
N GLY A 210 -5.07 2.99 13.10
CA GLY A 210 -6.06 3.98 12.66
C GLY A 210 -6.01 4.38 11.19
N ALA A 211 -5.05 3.84 10.41
CA ALA A 211 -4.84 4.25 9.02
C ALA A 211 -5.95 3.79 8.07
N ILE A 212 -6.61 2.65 8.32
CA ILE A 212 -7.78 2.22 7.54
C ILE A 212 -8.94 3.19 7.78
N LYS A 213 -9.20 3.55 9.04
CA LYS A 213 -10.20 4.59 9.35
C LYS A 213 -9.81 5.96 8.77
N GLN A 214 -8.53 6.29 8.67
CA GLN A 214 -8.07 7.51 7.98
C GLN A 214 -8.44 7.47 6.49
N ALA A 215 -8.18 6.36 5.80
CA ALA A 215 -8.58 6.15 4.40
C ALA A 215 -10.11 6.28 4.23
N ILE A 216 -10.90 5.65 5.10
CA ILE A 216 -12.37 5.75 5.06
C ILE A 216 -12.85 7.20 5.21
N ARG A 217 -12.30 7.96 6.17
CA ARG A 217 -12.63 9.39 6.36
C ARG A 217 -12.27 10.22 5.13
N LEU A 218 -11.09 9.96 4.56
CA LEU A 218 -10.59 10.64 3.38
C LEU A 218 -11.49 10.41 2.16
N GLY A 219 -11.79 9.15 1.84
CA GLY A 219 -12.66 8.85 0.71
C GLY A 219 -14.11 9.30 0.94
N SER A 220 -14.60 9.31 2.18
CA SER A 220 -15.91 9.89 2.50
C SER A 220 -15.96 11.37 2.15
N ALA A 221 -14.95 12.15 2.58
CA ALA A 221 -14.87 13.57 2.28
C ALA A 221 -14.75 13.85 0.76
N MET A 222 -13.95 13.05 0.05
CA MET A 222 -13.81 13.14 -1.40
C MET A 222 -15.12 12.83 -2.12
N ARG A 223 -15.82 11.77 -1.72
CA ARG A 223 -17.12 11.39 -2.29
C ARG A 223 -18.16 12.49 -2.08
N ASP A 224 -18.22 13.06 -0.89
CA ASP A 224 -19.18 14.12 -0.55
C ASP A 224 -18.86 15.43 -1.31
N ALA A 225 -17.59 15.66 -1.65
CA ALA A 225 -17.15 16.80 -2.44
C ALA A 225 -17.35 16.61 -3.97
N ALA A 226 -17.49 15.37 -4.45
CA ALA A 226 -17.55 15.07 -5.87
C ALA A 226 -18.63 15.83 -6.69
N PRO A 227 -19.84 16.09 -6.16
CA PRO A 227 -20.84 16.91 -6.87
C PRO A 227 -20.40 18.36 -7.16
N TYR A 228 -19.34 18.84 -6.50
CA TYR A 228 -18.81 20.20 -6.64
C TYR A 228 -17.57 20.29 -7.55
N GLY A 229 -17.15 19.18 -8.17
CA GLY A 229 -16.07 19.13 -9.16
C GLY A 229 -14.69 18.71 -8.60
N GLY A 230 -13.72 18.51 -9.49
CA GLY A 230 -12.37 18.01 -9.16
C GLY A 230 -11.65 18.85 -8.10
N GLU A 231 -11.71 20.17 -8.22
CA GLU A 231 -11.12 21.08 -7.23
C GLU A 231 -11.66 20.84 -5.81
N ALA A 232 -12.97 20.63 -5.65
CA ALA A 232 -13.56 20.36 -4.35
C ALA A 232 -13.10 19.01 -3.77
N ILE A 233 -12.92 18.00 -4.62
CA ILE A 233 -12.37 16.69 -4.22
C ILE A 233 -10.94 16.84 -3.70
N ILE A 234 -10.10 17.57 -4.44
CA ILE A 234 -8.69 17.79 -4.10
C ILE A 234 -8.58 18.56 -2.77
N GLU A 235 -9.36 19.64 -2.60
CA GLU A 235 -9.36 20.43 -1.38
C GLU A 235 -9.94 19.64 -0.18
N ALA A 236 -10.93 18.76 -0.41
CA ALA A 236 -11.40 17.85 0.63
C ALA A 236 -10.31 16.87 1.09
N ALA A 237 -9.53 16.33 0.14
CA ALA A 237 -8.40 15.46 0.46
C ALA A 237 -7.31 16.20 1.25
N ALA A 238 -6.96 17.41 0.80
CA ALA A 238 -6.02 18.29 1.49
C ALA A 238 -6.48 18.61 2.93
N GLY A 239 -7.76 18.93 3.11
CA GLY A 239 -8.35 19.22 4.42
C GLY A 239 -8.28 18.06 5.40
N VAL A 240 -8.63 16.83 4.97
CA VAL A 240 -8.59 15.65 5.83
C VAL A 240 -7.16 15.29 6.25
N LEU A 241 -6.19 15.41 5.34
CA LEU A 241 -4.80 15.07 5.60
C LEU A 241 -3.96 16.23 6.17
N SER A 242 -4.55 17.42 6.30
CA SER A 242 -3.80 18.64 6.60
C SER A 242 -2.63 18.85 5.63
N GLY A 243 -2.89 18.60 4.35
CA GLY A 243 -1.95 18.79 3.25
C GLY A 243 -2.10 20.14 2.56
N THR A 244 -1.16 20.43 1.67
CA THR A 244 -1.15 21.65 0.86
C THR A 244 -1.13 21.27 -0.60
N VAL A 245 -2.00 21.86 -1.42
CA VAL A 245 -1.89 21.73 -2.87
C VAL A 245 -0.83 22.71 -3.35
N ILE A 246 0.36 22.18 -3.63
CA ILE A 246 1.58 22.98 -3.86
C ILE A 246 1.62 23.53 -5.29
N TYR A 247 1.06 22.81 -6.25
CA TYR A 247 1.16 23.17 -7.66
C TYR A 247 -0.13 22.82 -8.43
N ARG A 248 -0.47 23.66 -9.41
CA ARG A 248 -1.43 23.36 -10.49
C ARG A 248 -0.85 23.75 -11.83
N GLY A 249 -0.94 22.86 -12.81
CA GLY A 249 -0.52 23.16 -14.17
C GLY A 249 -0.29 21.92 -15.04
N ARG A 250 0.26 22.16 -16.24
CA ARG A 250 0.36 21.14 -17.28
C ARG A 250 1.68 20.39 -17.22
N ILE A 251 1.66 19.06 -17.24
CA ILE A 251 2.88 18.24 -17.38
C ILE A 251 3.48 18.46 -18.78
N ASP A 252 4.76 18.84 -18.82
CA ASP A 252 5.49 19.16 -20.05
C ASP A 252 6.24 17.94 -20.60
N GLY A 253 6.78 17.10 -19.72
CA GLY A 253 7.59 15.94 -20.09
C GLY A 253 7.56 14.86 -19.01
N VAL A 254 7.70 13.61 -19.44
CA VAL A 254 7.83 12.45 -18.55
C VAL A 254 8.85 11.48 -19.12
N ASP A 255 9.90 11.21 -18.34
CA ASP A 255 10.93 10.22 -18.66
C ASP A 255 10.77 9.01 -17.75
N ARG A 256 10.89 7.80 -18.32
CA ARG A 256 10.71 6.53 -17.58
C ARG A 256 11.83 5.54 -17.83
N PHE A 257 12.12 4.75 -16.80
CA PHE A 257 12.97 3.58 -16.85
C PHE A 257 12.49 2.56 -15.82
N THR A 258 13.04 1.34 -15.88
CA THR A 258 12.76 0.29 -14.88
C THR A 258 13.96 0.14 -13.97
N ALA A 259 13.75 0.29 -12.66
CA ALA A 259 14.78 0.08 -11.64
C ALA A 259 14.20 -0.66 -10.43
N GLY A 260 14.97 -1.62 -9.89
CA GLY A 260 14.45 -2.53 -8.85
C GLY A 260 13.24 -3.35 -9.30
N GLY A 261 12.99 -3.41 -10.61
CA GLY A 261 11.81 -4.04 -11.16
C GLY A 261 10.51 -3.24 -11.02
N MET A 262 10.60 -1.93 -10.83
CA MET A 262 9.47 -1.02 -10.73
C MET A 262 9.63 0.13 -11.72
N THR A 263 8.51 0.71 -12.15
CA THR A 263 8.49 1.92 -12.97
C THR A 263 9.10 3.07 -12.18
N SER A 264 10.14 3.70 -12.74
CA SER A 264 10.88 4.79 -12.11
C SER A 264 11.10 5.90 -13.14
N GLY A 265 11.32 7.13 -12.69
CA GLY A 265 11.45 8.23 -13.64
C GLY A 265 11.24 9.60 -13.03
N LYS A 266 10.96 10.54 -13.93
CA LYS A 266 10.66 11.92 -13.58
C LYS A 266 9.57 12.49 -14.47
N ALA A 267 8.76 13.38 -13.89
CA ALA A 267 7.80 14.21 -14.61
C ALA A 267 8.13 15.68 -14.34
N VAL A 268 8.08 16.51 -15.39
CA VAL A 268 8.43 17.94 -15.30
C VAL A 268 7.27 18.82 -15.72
N SER A 269 7.14 19.95 -15.05
CA SER A 269 6.17 21.00 -15.39
C SER A 269 6.76 22.35 -15.04
N ARG A 270 7.13 23.15 -16.04
CA ARG A 270 7.89 24.40 -15.87
C ARG A 270 9.14 24.19 -14.99
N GLU A 271 9.18 24.82 -13.83
CA GLU A 271 10.27 24.72 -12.84
C GLU A 271 10.07 23.59 -11.83
N TRP A 272 8.96 22.86 -11.91
CA TRP A 272 8.63 21.75 -11.03
C TRP A 272 9.13 20.41 -11.59
N GLU A 273 9.75 19.62 -10.73
CA GLU A 273 10.20 18.27 -11.04
C GLU A 273 9.67 17.29 -9.99
N LEU A 274 8.95 16.27 -10.45
CA LEU A 274 8.56 15.09 -9.70
C LEU A 274 9.53 13.96 -10.03
N THR A 275 10.09 13.29 -9.03
CA THR A 275 10.73 11.97 -9.25
C THR A 275 9.82 10.87 -8.71
N PHE A 276 9.94 9.67 -9.27
CA PHE A 276 9.17 8.52 -8.80
C PHE A 276 9.95 7.21 -8.91
N TRP A 277 9.66 6.30 -7.99
CA TRP A 277 10.06 4.90 -7.99
C TRP A 277 8.89 4.11 -7.42
N LYS A 278 7.98 3.66 -8.30
CA LYS A 278 6.60 3.23 -7.97
C LYS A 278 5.75 4.39 -7.41
N ASP A 279 6.12 4.91 -6.24
CA ASP A 279 5.54 6.09 -5.61
C ASP A 279 6.24 7.38 -6.09
N TYR A 280 5.58 8.53 -5.96
CA TYR A 280 6.24 9.83 -6.07
C TYR A 280 7.19 10.04 -4.89
N MET A 281 8.45 10.33 -5.21
CA MET A 281 9.58 10.35 -4.26
C MET A 281 9.98 11.76 -3.85
N THR A 282 10.13 12.66 -4.81
CA THR A 282 10.50 14.06 -4.55
C THR A 282 9.66 15.00 -5.39
N LEU A 283 9.41 16.18 -4.84
CA LEU A 283 8.87 17.33 -5.55
C LEU A 283 9.81 18.51 -5.33
N ASP A 284 10.43 18.99 -6.41
CA ASP A 284 11.36 20.11 -6.41
C ASP A 284 10.78 21.29 -7.20
N GLU A 285 11.00 22.52 -6.72
CA GLU A 285 10.77 23.78 -7.45
C GLU A 285 12.14 24.41 -7.71
N GLY A 286 12.69 24.23 -8.91
CA GLY A 286 14.08 24.57 -9.20
C GLY A 286 15.04 23.83 -8.25
N GLU A 287 15.77 24.58 -7.42
CA GLU A 287 16.71 24.02 -6.42
C GLU A 287 16.06 23.77 -5.04
N ARG A 288 14.79 24.16 -4.86
CA ARG A 288 14.10 24.07 -3.57
C ARG A 288 13.31 22.77 -3.47
N ARG A 289 13.64 21.91 -2.50
CA ARG A 289 12.82 20.75 -2.14
C ARG A 289 11.49 21.20 -1.52
N ALA A 290 10.37 20.81 -2.12
CA ALA A 290 9.03 21.09 -1.61
C ALA A 290 8.45 19.92 -0.78
N ALA A 291 8.71 18.68 -1.20
CA ALA A 291 8.30 17.48 -0.46
C ALA A 291 9.22 16.29 -0.77
N THR A 292 9.45 15.43 0.22
CA THR A 292 10.27 14.22 0.08
C THR A 292 9.60 13.03 0.75
N PHE A 293 9.52 11.90 0.06
CA PHE A 293 9.09 10.63 0.66
C PHE A 293 9.85 10.38 1.98
N PRO A 294 9.14 10.10 3.10
CA PRO A 294 7.79 9.54 3.18
C PRO A 294 6.65 10.56 3.26
N ASP A 295 6.91 11.87 3.08
CA ASP A 295 5.83 12.83 2.82
C ASP A 295 4.97 12.31 1.66
N LEU A 296 3.65 12.44 1.79
CA LEU A 296 2.74 12.03 0.72
C LEU A 296 2.82 13.06 -0.40
N ILE A 297 3.12 12.60 -1.61
CA ILE A 297 3.02 13.39 -2.84
C ILE A 297 1.98 12.67 -3.69
N THR A 298 0.85 13.33 -3.94
CA THR A 298 -0.23 12.77 -4.75
C THR A 298 -0.54 13.72 -5.88
N VAL A 299 -0.52 13.20 -7.10
CA VAL A 299 -0.89 13.95 -8.31
C VAL A 299 -2.33 13.63 -8.63
N PHE A 300 -3.12 14.67 -8.90
CA PHE A 300 -4.52 14.57 -9.30
C PHE A 300 -4.69 15.10 -10.71
N ASP A 301 -5.62 14.53 -11.46
CA ASP A 301 -6.23 15.18 -12.61
C ASP A 301 -7.05 16.37 -12.11
N GLU A 302 -6.75 17.56 -12.60
CA GLU A 302 -7.33 18.81 -12.08
C GLU A 302 -8.85 18.89 -12.32
N GLU A 303 -9.34 18.36 -13.45
CA GLU A 303 -10.75 18.44 -13.82
C GLU A 303 -11.61 17.44 -13.04
N SER A 304 -11.18 16.18 -12.98
CA SER A 304 -11.95 15.09 -12.39
C SER A 304 -11.66 14.86 -10.90
N GLY A 305 -10.54 15.36 -10.38
CA GLY A 305 -10.09 15.11 -9.00
C GLY A 305 -9.67 13.65 -8.76
N LYS A 306 -9.42 12.88 -9.82
CA LYS A 306 -8.91 11.50 -9.73
C LYS A 306 -7.40 11.50 -9.53
N VAL A 307 -6.90 10.55 -8.74
CA VAL A 307 -5.46 10.35 -8.56
C VAL A 307 -4.82 9.82 -9.84
N ILE A 308 -3.63 10.32 -10.16
CA ILE A 308 -2.80 9.90 -11.29
C ILE A 308 -1.55 9.23 -10.74
N SER A 309 -1.40 7.94 -11.03
CA SER A 309 -0.21 7.19 -10.67
C SER A 309 1.02 7.60 -11.49
N SER A 310 2.19 7.28 -10.97
CA SER A 310 3.47 7.51 -11.65
C SER A 310 3.58 6.74 -12.97
N GLU A 311 2.85 5.62 -13.11
CA GLU A 311 2.77 4.85 -14.34
C GLU A 311 1.88 5.52 -15.39
N ASN A 312 0.84 6.24 -14.96
CA ASN A 312 -0.18 6.82 -15.84
C ASN A 312 0.04 8.30 -16.17
N ILE A 313 0.95 9.00 -15.49
CA ILE A 313 1.23 10.41 -15.76
C ILE A 313 1.84 10.62 -17.16
N VAL A 314 1.25 11.46 -18.00
CA VAL A 314 1.76 11.71 -19.36
C VAL A 314 1.81 13.20 -19.70
N PRO A 315 2.68 13.62 -20.63
CA PRO A 315 2.71 15.00 -21.10
C PRO A 315 1.34 15.47 -21.59
N GLY A 316 0.98 16.70 -21.26
CA GLY A 316 -0.28 17.33 -21.65
C GLY A 316 -1.41 17.26 -20.61
N MET A 317 -1.28 16.42 -19.57
CA MET A 317 -2.24 16.39 -18.46
C MET A 317 -2.18 17.69 -17.64
N ASN A 318 -3.34 18.25 -17.28
CA ASN A 318 -3.45 19.31 -16.29
C ASN A 318 -3.63 18.68 -14.92
N VAL A 319 -2.72 18.98 -14.00
CA VAL A 319 -2.63 18.30 -12.72
C VAL A 319 -2.62 19.26 -11.56
N ALA A 320 -3.08 18.75 -10.40
CA ALA A 320 -2.85 19.36 -9.11
C ALA A 320 -1.96 18.44 -8.26
N ILE A 321 -0.95 19.00 -7.58
CA ILE A 321 -0.02 18.24 -6.75
C ILE A 321 -0.27 18.55 -5.28
N LEU A 322 -0.78 17.56 -4.56
CA LEU A 322 -0.93 17.59 -3.11
C LEU A 322 0.34 17.09 -2.44
N ALA A 323 0.81 17.82 -1.43
CA ALA A 323 1.84 17.34 -0.52
C ALA A 323 1.30 17.29 0.92
N VAL A 324 1.57 16.20 1.62
CA VAL A 324 1.24 16.03 3.04
C VAL A 324 2.50 15.72 3.82
N PRO A 325 2.86 16.55 4.82
CA PRO A 325 4.00 16.25 5.69
C PRO A 325 3.82 14.89 6.39
N ARG A 326 4.87 14.07 6.43
CA ARG A 326 4.87 12.74 7.06
C ARG A 326 4.37 12.73 8.52
N ARG A 327 4.55 13.84 9.25
CA ARG A 327 4.06 14.04 10.62
C ARG A 327 2.53 14.04 10.75
N ASN A 328 1.81 14.27 9.64
CA ASN A 328 0.35 14.23 9.57
C ASN A 328 -0.16 12.86 9.09
N LEU A 329 0.74 11.93 8.75
CA LEU A 329 0.42 10.59 8.29
C LEU A 329 0.63 9.57 9.41
N LEU A 330 -0.15 8.50 9.37
CA LEU A 330 0.02 7.36 10.25
C LEU A 330 1.03 6.40 9.61
N LEU A 331 2.31 6.52 9.99
CA LEU A 331 3.38 5.73 9.39
C LEU A 331 3.88 4.62 10.31
N GLY A 332 4.10 3.44 9.73
CA GLY A 332 4.75 2.33 10.42
C GLY A 332 6.24 2.57 10.63
N CYS A 333 6.86 1.79 11.52
CA CYS A 333 8.26 2.03 11.90
C CYS A 333 9.26 1.75 10.76
N GLY A 334 8.85 1.06 9.69
CA GLY A 334 9.66 0.94 8.47
C GLY A 334 10.02 2.30 7.87
N MET A 335 9.14 3.28 7.95
CA MET A 335 9.39 4.66 7.48
C MET A 335 10.37 5.45 8.35
N ARG A 336 10.86 4.87 9.45
CA ARG A 336 11.82 5.49 10.37
C ARG A 336 13.23 4.92 10.23
N SER A 337 13.46 4.02 9.27
CA SER A 337 14.77 3.39 9.02
C SER A 337 15.47 4.06 7.84
N PRO A 338 16.50 4.91 8.05
CA PRO A 338 17.19 5.61 6.97
C PRO A 338 17.75 4.69 5.89
N ALA A 339 18.21 3.49 6.29
CA ALA A 339 18.79 2.50 5.39
C ALA A 339 17.81 2.04 4.29
N LEU A 340 16.50 2.08 4.54
CA LEU A 340 15.49 1.71 3.53
C LEU A 340 15.34 2.77 2.43
N PHE A 341 15.80 4.00 2.65
CA PHE A 341 15.68 5.10 1.69
C PHE A 341 16.92 5.23 0.79
N GLU A 342 18.06 4.64 1.16
CA GLU A 342 19.27 4.69 0.32
C GLU A 342 19.08 4.11 -1.09
N PRO A 343 18.35 2.99 -1.29
CA PRO A 343 18.05 2.50 -2.64
C PRO A 343 17.19 3.49 -3.43
N ALA A 344 16.21 4.15 -2.78
CA ALA A 344 15.37 5.15 -3.42
C ALA A 344 16.24 6.32 -3.92
N GLU A 345 17.10 6.87 -3.05
CA GLU A 345 18.02 7.96 -3.36
C GLU A 345 18.93 7.63 -4.57
N LYS A 346 19.51 6.42 -4.60
CA LYS A 346 20.34 5.94 -5.71
C LYS A 346 19.54 5.79 -7.01
N ILE A 347 18.30 5.32 -6.93
CA ILE A 347 17.44 5.10 -8.11
C ILE A 347 16.96 6.43 -8.69
N VAL A 348 16.48 7.35 -7.85
CA VAL A 348 15.94 8.64 -8.32
C VAL A 348 17.03 9.67 -8.61
N GLY A 349 18.24 9.49 -8.06
CA GLY A 349 19.36 10.42 -8.24
C GLY A 349 19.16 11.75 -7.52
N LYS A 350 18.41 11.75 -6.42
CA LYS A 350 18.11 12.92 -5.59
C LYS A 350 18.27 12.55 -4.13
N ASP A 351 18.87 13.44 -3.36
CA ASP A 351 19.00 13.25 -1.92
C ASP A 351 17.62 13.11 -1.27
N ILE A 352 17.40 12.00 -0.56
CA ILE A 352 16.20 11.69 0.21
C ILE A 352 16.57 11.59 1.68
N VAL A 353 17.66 10.89 2.01
CA VAL A 353 18.04 10.58 3.40
C VAL A 353 18.27 11.85 4.22
N GLN A 354 18.88 12.89 3.63
CA GLN A 354 19.14 14.15 4.32
C GLN A 354 17.86 14.95 4.69
N TYR A 355 16.72 14.63 4.08
CA TYR A 355 15.42 15.26 4.34
C TYR A 355 14.56 14.46 5.32
N LEU A 356 15.06 13.32 5.79
CA LEU A 356 14.49 12.56 6.87
C LEU A 356 14.98 13.18 8.18
N ASP A 357 14.22 14.09 8.77
CA ASP A 357 14.44 14.54 10.16
C ASP A 357 14.13 13.35 11.10
N LEU A 358 15.05 12.38 11.16
CA LEU A 358 14.96 11.12 11.92
C LEU A 358 15.87 11.12 13.15
#